data_AF-A0A7L4TMX2-F1
#
_entry.id   AF-A0A7L4TMX2-F1
#
_cell.length_a   1.000
_cell.length_b   1.000
_cell.length_c   1.000
_cell.angle_alpha   90.00
_cell.angle_beta   90.00
_cell.angle_gamma   90.00
#
_symmetry.space_group_name_H-M   'P 1'
#
loop_
_entity.id
_entity.type
_entity.pdbx_description
1 polymer ?
#
loop_
_entity_poly.entity_id
_entity_poly.type
_entity_poly.pdbx_seq_one_letter_code
_entity_poly.pdbx_strand_id
1 'polypeptide(L)'
;MARTFYIAEVDGDTRFEDVTLEVSELKKVNGHFYNVDGTFEGKIDEKENEGTVEDVYTCKSKSTQKDKDGKEIASYNDIKLLLENDKNIKHSHFCYIAYVVKMEAGEEDFKELKCIAYASFNRSKTLKVSWKSLLATAYSSVGNKKEMSDSLDDEKSKLTRKALFYVLTGETDLTNSAEFWDGTDFLAWGNSETNPYNKLGQNKFDEYKFIEIPKDIYDSFLAANGSSTRYGDKGNHDDKTHVGTHEHITKKKKQVIKGKDGKPILGKDGKPTYEEIDVPSKIKYSIPAADFENKDYWVSGNFYYDTGVKVTNGLSGTISAGKSIFWKITKTRLTAEKK
;
A
#
# COMPACT_ATOMS: atom_id res chain seq x y z
N MET A 1 -18.01 5.45 45.44
CA MET A 1 -16.56 5.35 45.16
C MET A 1 -15.80 5.88 46.37
N ALA A 2 -14.91 5.09 46.96
CA ALA A 2 -14.09 5.52 48.07
C ALA A 2 -12.94 6.39 47.53
N ARG A 3 -12.89 7.66 47.94
CA ARG A 3 -11.73 8.53 47.72
C ARG A 3 -10.78 8.30 48.89
N THR A 4 -9.59 7.80 48.62
CA THR A 4 -8.53 7.70 49.63
C THR A 4 -7.84 9.05 49.71
N PHE A 5 -8.01 9.76 50.83
CA PHE A 5 -7.27 10.98 51.13
C PHE A 5 -5.90 10.60 51.70
N TYR A 6 -4.85 11.23 51.19
CA TYR A 6 -3.52 11.13 51.78
C TYR A 6 -3.20 12.44 52.48
N ILE A 7 -2.73 12.33 53.71
CA ILE A 7 -2.22 13.44 54.49
C ILE A 7 -0.71 13.39 54.38
N ALA A 8 -0.09 14.40 53.77
CA ALA A 8 1.36 14.58 53.76
C ALA A 8 1.74 15.75 54.68
N GLU A 9 2.72 15.53 55.56
CA GLU A 9 3.30 16.57 56.41
C GLU A 9 4.30 17.38 55.58
N VAL A 10 4.10 18.70 55.48
CA VAL A 10 5.01 19.60 54.78
C VAL A 10 5.82 20.36 55.81
N ASP A 11 7.13 20.11 55.83
CA ASP A 11 8.14 20.92 56.51
C ASP A 11 8.04 21.07 58.05
N GLY A 12 7.51 20.06 58.75
CA GLY A 12 7.50 20.02 60.23
C GLY A 12 6.67 21.13 60.89
N ASP A 13 5.85 21.83 60.11
CA ASP A 13 4.81 22.73 60.57
C ASP A 13 3.47 22.01 60.38
N THR A 14 2.54 22.14 61.33
CA THR A 14 1.31 21.32 61.46
C THR A 14 0.22 21.64 60.44
N ARG A 15 0.60 21.94 59.19
CA ARG A 15 -0.30 22.25 58.08
C ARG A 15 -0.45 21.02 57.21
N PHE A 16 -1.65 20.48 57.18
CA PHE A 16 -2.04 19.38 56.31
C PHE A 16 -2.67 19.96 55.05
N GLU A 17 -2.15 19.58 53.87
CA GLU A 17 -2.81 19.85 52.60
C GLU A 17 -3.65 18.64 52.18
N ASP A 18 -4.92 18.88 51.87
CA ASP A 18 -5.78 17.89 51.24
C ASP A 18 -5.36 17.69 49.78
N VAL A 19 -4.55 16.66 49.52
CA VAL A 19 -4.21 16.26 48.15
C VAL A 19 -5.34 15.41 47.59
N THR A 20 -6.15 16.00 46.71
CA THR A 20 -7.14 15.24 45.94
C THR A 20 -6.43 14.58 44.76
N LEU A 21 -6.14 13.28 44.87
CA LEU A 21 -5.73 12.46 43.73
C LEU A 21 -6.95 12.25 42.82
N GLU A 22 -6.92 12.83 41.62
CA GLU A 22 -7.86 12.46 40.57
C GLU A 22 -7.56 11.03 40.13
N VAL A 23 -8.33 10.07 40.67
CA VAL A 23 -8.38 8.72 40.14
C VAL A 23 -9.18 8.80 38.84
N SER A 24 -8.49 8.87 37.69
CA SER A 24 -9.15 8.82 36.39
C SER A 24 -10.01 7.56 36.33
N GLU A 25 -11.32 7.72 36.15
CA GLU A 25 -12.21 6.58 36.00
C GLU A 25 -11.73 5.71 34.83
N LEU A 26 -11.51 4.43 35.11
CA LEU A 26 -11.00 3.51 34.12
C LEU A 26 -12.06 3.30 33.05
N LYS A 27 -11.81 3.81 31.83
CA LYS A 27 -12.76 3.66 30.74
C LYS A 27 -12.76 2.21 30.25
N LYS A 28 -13.84 1.47 30.55
CA LYS A 28 -14.03 0.09 30.09
C LYS A 28 -14.76 0.08 28.75
N VAL A 29 -14.05 -0.30 27.70
CA VAL A 29 -14.60 -0.34 26.33
C VAL A 29 -14.41 -1.71 25.70
N ASN A 30 -15.34 -2.08 24.83
CA ASN A 30 -15.21 -3.20 23.91
C ASN A 30 -14.40 -2.80 22.68
N GLY A 31 -13.75 -3.79 22.06
CA GLY A 31 -13.01 -3.59 20.82
C GLY A 31 -11.77 -4.46 20.68
N HIS A 32 -11.03 -4.19 19.61
CA HIS A 32 -9.73 -4.77 19.31
C HIS A 32 -8.64 -3.73 19.60
N PHE A 33 -7.62 -4.14 20.35
CA PHE A 33 -6.56 -3.26 20.83
C PHE A 33 -5.25 -3.63 20.16
N TYR A 34 -4.61 -2.62 19.57
CA TYR A 34 -3.31 -2.74 18.96
C TYR A 34 -2.33 -1.79 19.63
N ASN A 35 -1.12 -2.27 19.93
CA ASN A 35 -0.05 -1.40 20.35
C ASN A 35 0.29 -0.40 19.22
N VAL A 36 0.82 0.77 19.55
CA VAL A 36 1.24 1.80 18.58
C VAL A 36 2.27 1.32 17.56
N ASP A 37 2.96 0.20 17.83
CA ASP A 37 3.86 -0.45 16.87
C ASP A 37 3.14 -1.36 15.84
N GLY A 38 1.84 -1.62 16.02
CA GLY A 38 1.02 -2.50 15.18
C GLY A 38 0.79 -3.90 15.75
N THR A 39 1.38 -4.24 16.89
CA THR A 39 1.18 -5.53 17.57
C THR A 39 -0.27 -5.64 18.05
N PHE A 40 -0.90 -6.79 17.86
CA PHE A 40 -2.24 -7.04 18.40
C PHE A 40 -2.14 -7.45 19.87
N GLU A 41 -2.76 -6.66 20.74
CA GLU A 41 -2.66 -6.83 22.20
C GLU A 41 -3.83 -7.65 22.76
N GLY A 42 -4.98 -7.61 22.11
CA GLY A 42 -6.12 -8.47 22.40
C GLY A 42 -7.48 -7.88 22.06
N LYS A 43 -8.52 -8.60 22.46
CA LYS A 43 -9.93 -8.26 22.23
C LYS A 43 -10.68 -8.23 23.55
N ILE A 44 -11.60 -7.28 23.71
CA ILE A 44 -12.58 -7.24 24.82
C ILE A 44 -13.99 -7.20 24.23
N ASP A 45 -14.86 -8.05 24.76
CA ASP A 45 -16.28 -8.16 24.38
C ASP A 45 -17.12 -8.51 25.61
N GLU A 46 -17.27 -7.52 26.49
CA GLU A 46 -17.97 -7.63 27.76
C GLU A 46 -19.26 -6.80 27.69
N LYS A 47 -20.36 -7.39 28.17
CA LYS A 47 -21.69 -6.77 28.10
C LYS A 47 -21.79 -5.41 28.82
N GLU A 48 -20.99 -5.25 29.87
CA GLU A 48 -21.00 -4.07 30.76
C GLU A 48 -20.16 -2.91 30.20
N ASN A 49 -19.35 -3.14 29.17
CA ASN A 49 -18.43 -2.16 28.62
C ASN A 49 -19.11 -1.31 27.55
N GLU A 50 -18.62 -0.08 27.38
CA GLU A 50 -19.08 0.82 26.32
C GLU A 50 -18.54 0.40 24.94
N GLY A 51 -19.16 0.90 23.87
CA GLY A 51 -18.72 0.65 22.50
C GLY A 51 -19.10 -0.74 21.99
N THR A 52 -18.42 -1.19 20.93
CA THR A 52 -18.69 -2.48 20.29
C THR A 52 -17.41 -3.29 20.12
N VAL A 53 -17.52 -4.62 20.06
CA VAL A 53 -16.37 -5.49 19.76
C VAL A 53 -15.71 -5.19 18.40
N GLU A 54 -16.45 -4.55 17.48
CA GLU A 54 -15.95 -4.14 16.16
C GLU A 54 -15.10 -2.87 16.20
N ASP A 55 -15.07 -2.13 17.30
CA ASP A 55 -14.26 -0.92 17.43
C ASP A 55 -12.77 -1.27 17.43
N VAL A 56 -11.95 -0.38 16.86
CA VAL A 56 -10.49 -0.55 16.78
C VAL A 56 -9.80 0.56 17.55
N TYR A 57 -8.92 0.18 18.46
CA TYR A 57 -8.15 1.09 19.28
C TYR A 57 -6.66 0.88 19.06
N THR A 58 -5.90 1.99 19.08
CA THR A 58 -4.48 1.95 19.41
C THR A 58 -4.32 2.06 20.93
N CYS A 59 -3.24 1.52 21.50
CA CYS A 59 -2.86 1.66 22.90
C CYS A 59 -1.33 1.74 23.02
N LYS A 60 -0.81 2.30 24.12
CA LYS A 60 0.65 2.34 24.35
C LYS A 60 1.17 1.11 25.08
N SER A 61 0.34 0.49 25.89
CA SER A 61 0.72 -0.67 26.68
C SER A 61 -0.49 -1.49 27.10
N LYS A 62 -0.23 -2.78 27.35
CA LYS A 62 -1.12 -3.70 28.04
C LYS A 62 -0.65 -3.90 29.48
N SER A 63 -1.59 -3.92 30.41
CA SER A 63 -1.37 -4.18 31.83
C SER A 63 -2.44 -5.12 32.37
N THR A 64 -2.26 -5.57 33.61
CA THR A 64 -3.23 -6.40 34.33
C THR A 64 -3.80 -5.62 35.51
N GLN A 65 -5.11 -5.67 35.68
CA GLN A 65 -5.82 -5.07 36.81
C GLN A 65 -6.74 -6.09 37.48
N LYS A 66 -7.12 -5.87 38.73
CA LYS A 66 -8.10 -6.72 39.42
C LYS A 66 -9.50 -6.15 39.26
N ASP A 67 -10.47 -7.00 38.95
CA ASP A 67 -11.88 -6.65 38.97
C ASP A 67 -12.45 -6.59 40.41
N LYS A 68 -13.77 -6.39 40.53
CA LYS A 68 -14.46 -6.27 41.82
C LYS A 68 -14.41 -7.56 42.65
N ASP A 69 -14.17 -8.70 42.00
CA ASP A 69 -14.06 -10.02 42.61
C ASP A 69 -12.59 -10.42 42.84
N GLY A 70 -11.65 -9.51 42.56
CA GLY A 70 -10.21 -9.72 42.73
C GLY A 70 -9.54 -10.51 41.60
N LYS A 71 -10.27 -10.81 40.50
CA LYS A 71 -9.76 -11.54 39.35
C LYS A 71 -8.97 -10.61 38.43
N GLU A 72 -7.84 -11.13 37.94
CA GLU A 72 -7.00 -10.42 36.98
C GLU A 72 -7.67 -10.31 35.60
N ILE A 73 -7.75 -9.09 35.09
CA ILE A 73 -8.29 -8.71 33.78
C ILE A 73 -7.27 -7.85 33.03
N ALA A 74 -7.25 -8.00 31.70
CA ALA A 74 -6.42 -7.15 30.85
C ALA A 74 -6.94 -5.71 30.85
N SER A 75 -6.03 -4.76 30.90
CA SER A 75 -6.31 -3.32 30.79
C SER A 75 -5.33 -2.70 29.78
N TYR A 76 -5.83 -1.80 28.95
CA TYR A 76 -5.06 -1.14 27.91
C TYR A 76 -4.94 0.35 28.22
N ASN A 77 -3.72 0.86 28.21
CA ASN A 77 -3.43 2.23 28.62
C ASN A 77 -3.29 3.15 27.39
N ASP A 78 -3.69 4.41 27.55
CA ASP A 78 -3.65 5.45 26.52
C ASP A 78 -4.37 5.03 25.23
N ILE A 79 -5.58 4.48 25.37
CA ILE A 79 -6.36 4.01 24.22
C ILE A 79 -6.83 5.17 23.34
N LYS A 80 -6.71 5.03 22.03
CA LYS A 80 -7.27 5.97 21.04
C LYS A 80 -8.07 5.19 19.99
N LEU A 81 -9.37 5.49 19.93
CA LEU A 81 -10.30 4.95 18.94
C LEU A 81 -9.92 5.44 17.54
N LEU A 82 -9.90 4.52 16.58
CA LEU A 82 -9.57 4.82 15.18
C LEU A 82 -10.83 5.16 14.39
N LEU A 83 -10.74 6.24 13.63
CA LEU A 83 -11.87 6.80 12.88
C LEU A 83 -11.57 6.86 11.38
N GLU A 84 -12.51 6.39 10.58
CA GLU A 84 -12.59 6.60 9.14
C GLU A 84 -13.62 7.70 8.85
N ASN A 85 -13.17 8.91 8.49
CA ASN A 85 -14.05 10.08 8.26
C ASN A 85 -15.02 10.34 9.42
N ASP A 86 -14.47 10.51 10.63
CA ASP A 86 -15.19 10.76 11.89
C ASP A 86 -16.12 9.63 12.36
N LYS A 87 -16.03 8.44 11.76
CA LYS A 87 -16.80 7.24 12.15
C LYS A 87 -15.86 6.13 12.58
N ASN A 88 -16.24 5.36 13.59
CA ASN A 88 -15.48 4.19 14.02
C ASN A 88 -15.25 3.25 12.84
N ILE A 89 -13.98 2.94 12.57
CA ILE A 89 -13.66 1.91 11.58
C ILE A 89 -14.00 0.54 12.18
N LYS A 90 -14.71 -0.30 11.41
CA LYS A 90 -14.96 -1.69 11.82
C LYS A 90 -13.68 -2.49 11.76
N HIS A 91 -13.48 -3.40 12.71
CA HIS A 91 -12.31 -4.27 12.78
C HIS A 91 -12.11 -5.10 11.50
N SER A 92 -13.17 -5.72 10.99
CA SER A 92 -13.14 -6.43 9.69
C SER A 92 -12.69 -5.54 8.52
N HIS A 93 -13.05 -4.25 8.53
CA HIS A 93 -12.61 -3.30 7.50
C HIS A 93 -11.13 -2.95 7.66
N PHE A 94 -10.70 -2.67 8.90
CA PHE A 94 -9.30 -2.41 9.23
C PHE A 94 -8.40 -3.58 8.80
N CYS A 95 -8.78 -4.81 9.12
CA CYS A 95 -8.04 -6.02 8.74
C CYS A 95 -8.01 -6.25 7.22
N TYR A 96 -9.10 -5.95 6.51
CA TYR A 96 -9.15 -6.01 5.05
C TYR A 96 -8.21 -4.98 4.40
N ILE A 97 -8.27 -3.73 4.84
CA ILE A 97 -7.42 -2.64 4.34
C ILE A 97 -5.95 -2.99 4.61
N ALA A 98 -5.63 -3.48 5.80
CA ALA A 98 -4.28 -3.89 6.17
C ALA A 98 -3.76 -5.01 5.25
N TYR A 99 -4.58 -6.01 4.94
CA TYR A 99 -4.18 -7.05 3.98
C TYR A 99 -3.83 -6.46 2.62
N VAL A 100 -4.70 -5.61 2.06
CA VAL A 100 -4.48 -5.05 0.73
C VAL A 100 -3.24 -4.16 0.70
N VAL A 101 -3.07 -3.26 1.67
CA VAL A 101 -1.87 -2.39 1.76
C VAL A 101 -0.59 -3.22 1.88
N LYS A 102 -0.59 -4.27 2.73
CA LYS A 102 0.55 -5.18 2.88
C LYS A 102 0.92 -5.86 1.56
N MET A 103 -0.08 -6.27 0.78
CA MET A 103 0.12 -7.01 -0.46
C MET A 103 0.47 -6.11 -1.66
N GLU A 104 0.12 -4.82 -1.62
CA GLU A 104 0.52 -3.82 -2.62
C GLU A 104 1.97 -3.37 -2.42
N ALA A 105 2.46 -3.28 -1.17
CA ALA A 105 3.85 -2.95 -0.90
C ALA A 105 4.79 -4.08 -1.32
N GLY A 106 5.97 -3.75 -1.84
CA GLY A 106 6.96 -4.75 -2.25
C GLY A 106 7.58 -5.44 -1.03
N GLU A 107 8.22 -4.65 -0.17
CA GLU A 107 9.02 -5.11 0.96
C GLU A 107 8.53 -4.53 2.30
N GLU A 108 9.28 -4.75 3.37
CA GLU A 108 9.08 -4.16 4.70
C GLU A 108 9.48 -2.67 4.76
N ASP A 109 9.09 -1.88 3.75
CA ASP A 109 9.33 -0.43 3.70
C ASP A 109 8.16 0.33 4.33
N PHE A 110 8.36 0.82 5.56
CA PHE A 110 7.36 1.62 6.28
C PHE A 110 6.96 2.92 5.56
N LYS A 111 7.86 3.52 4.77
CA LYS A 111 7.53 4.71 3.97
C LYS A 111 6.57 4.32 2.85
N GLU A 112 6.85 3.23 2.12
CA GLU A 112 5.98 2.73 1.04
C GLU A 112 4.59 2.35 1.56
N LEU A 113 4.54 1.60 2.67
CA LEU A 113 3.29 1.23 3.34
C LEU A 113 2.44 2.45 3.71
N LYS A 114 3.06 3.50 4.28
CA LYS A 114 2.36 4.77 4.56
C LYS A 114 1.89 5.43 3.28
N CYS A 115 2.71 5.51 2.24
CA CYS A 115 2.32 6.14 0.99
C CYS A 115 1.12 5.44 0.33
N ILE A 116 1.10 4.10 0.29
CA ILE A 116 -0.03 3.31 -0.22
C ILE A 116 -1.28 3.55 0.63
N ALA A 117 -1.13 3.57 1.96
CA ALA A 117 -2.23 3.82 2.87
C ALA A 117 -2.85 5.21 2.65
N TYR A 118 -2.03 6.27 2.63
CA TYR A 118 -2.51 7.62 2.35
C TYR A 118 -3.12 7.75 0.94
N ALA A 119 -2.46 7.22 -0.10
CA ALA A 119 -2.94 7.35 -1.47
C ALA A 119 -4.32 6.70 -1.68
N SER A 120 -4.49 5.48 -1.16
CA SER A 120 -5.78 4.79 -1.22
C SER A 120 -6.86 5.46 -0.36
N PHE A 121 -6.52 5.99 0.81
CA PHE A 121 -7.48 6.74 1.63
C PHE A 121 -7.86 8.09 1.01
N ASN A 122 -6.92 8.79 0.38
CA ASN A 122 -7.20 10.03 -0.35
C ASN A 122 -8.14 9.77 -1.52
N ARG A 123 -7.90 8.71 -2.29
CA ARG A 123 -8.80 8.32 -3.37
C ARG A 123 -10.21 7.97 -2.87
N SER A 124 -10.32 7.28 -1.72
CA SER A 124 -11.64 6.92 -1.17
C SER A 124 -12.42 8.16 -0.74
N LYS A 125 -11.75 9.15 -0.14
CA LYS A 125 -12.32 10.48 0.16
C LYS A 125 -12.76 11.21 -1.12
N THR A 126 -11.92 11.26 -2.15
CA THR A 126 -12.25 11.90 -3.44
C THR A 126 -13.49 11.27 -4.07
N LEU A 127 -13.60 9.94 -4.03
CA LEU A 127 -14.75 9.21 -4.58
C LEU A 127 -15.94 9.10 -3.62
N LYS A 128 -15.81 9.57 -2.37
CA LYS A 128 -16.84 9.50 -1.32
C LYS A 128 -17.34 8.07 -1.07
N VAL A 129 -16.43 7.10 -1.08
CA VAL A 129 -16.70 5.69 -0.76
C VAL A 129 -15.91 5.29 0.49
N SER A 130 -16.31 4.20 1.15
CA SER A 130 -15.46 3.65 2.21
C SER A 130 -14.13 3.18 1.65
N TRP A 131 -13.07 3.27 2.44
CA TRP A 131 -11.73 2.85 2.08
C TRP A 131 -11.67 1.37 1.71
N LYS A 132 -12.36 0.52 2.48
CA LYS A 132 -12.56 -0.90 2.13
C LYS A 132 -13.24 -1.05 0.77
N SER A 133 -14.33 -0.32 0.51
CA SER A 133 -15.07 -0.41 -0.74
C SER A 133 -14.20 -0.04 -1.94
N LEU A 134 -13.35 0.98 -1.83
CA LEU A 134 -12.38 1.32 -2.87
C LEU A 134 -11.40 0.17 -3.11
N LEU A 135 -10.74 -0.31 -2.06
CA LEU A 135 -9.72 -1.35 -2.17
C LEU A 135 -10.29 -2.69 -2.65
N ALA A 136 -11.59 -2.93 -2.49
CA ALA A 136 -12.27 -4.11 -3.03
C ALA A 136 -12.45 -4.07 -4.57
N THR A 137 -12.21 -2.93 -5.22
CA THR A 137 -12.31 -2.78 -6.68
C THR A 137 -11.01 -3.13 -7.40
N ALA A 138 -10.99 -2.92 -8.73
CA ALA A 138 -9.79 -2.99 -9.55
C ALA A 138 -8.80 -1.84 -9.31
N TYR A 139 -9.12 -0.89 -8.42
CA TYR A 139 -8.16 0.14 -7.97
C TYR A 139 -6.87 -0.48 -7.39
N SER A 140 -6.99 -1.63 -6.72
CA SER A 140 -5.86 -2.44 -6.27
C SER A 140 -5.76 -3.70 -7.13
N SER A 141 -4.53 -4.06 -7.53
CA SER A 141 -4.26 -5.23 -8.38
C SER A 141 -4.20 -6.55 -7.58
N VAL A 142 -4.15 -6.47 -6.25
CA VAL A 142 -4.07 -7.64 -5.36
C VAL A 142 -5.21 -8.63 -5.66
N GLY A 143 -4.83 -9.87 -5.99
CA GLY A 143 -5.76 -10.99 -6.14
C GLY A 143 -6.16 -11.57 -4.78
N ASN A 144 -7.31 -12.25 -4.73
CA ASN A 144 -7.81 -12.94 -3.52
C ASN A 144 -7.79 -12.07 -2.25
N LYS A 145 -8.29 -10.83 -2.37
CA LYS A 145 -8.37 -9.88 -1.26
C LYS A 145 -9.20 -10.44 -0.10
N LYS A 146 -8.66 -10.39 1.11
CA LYS A 146 -9.24 -10.96 2.33
C LYS A 146 -8.85 -10.14 3.54
N GLU A 147 -9.36 -10.50 4.72
CA GLU A 147 -8.95 -9.90 5.98
C GLU A 147 -7.61 -10.46 6.44
N MET A 148 -6.72 -9.57 6.90
CA MET A 148 -5.48 -9.97 7.56
C MET A 148 -5.81 -10.49 8.96
N SER A 149 -5.23 -11.62 9.35
CA SER A 149 -5.37 -12.10 10.73
C SER A 149 -4.81 -11.06 11.71
N ASP A 150 -5.52 -10.84 12.81
CA ASP A 150 -5.13 -9.94 13.90
C ASP A 150 -3.92 -10.46 14.68
N SER A 151 -3.81 -11.77 14.89
CA SER A 151 -2.67 -12.41 15.56
C SER A 151 -1.42 -12.55 14.69
N LEU A 152 -1.46 -12.09 13.44
CA LEU A 152 -0.30 -12.09 12.56
C LEU A 152 0.73 -11.06 13.04
N ASP A 153 1.92 -11.54 13.41
CA ASP A 153 2.97 -10.78 14.11
C ASP A 153 4.28 -10.61 13.30
N ASP A 154 4.24 -10.87 11.99
CA ASP A 154 5.38 -10.52 11.13
C ASP A 154 5.56 -9.01 11.03
N GLU A 155 6.82 -8.58 10.82
CA GLU A 155 7.19 -7.16 10.82
C GLU A 155 6.41 -6.36 9.77
N LYS A 156 6.25 -6.89 8.55
CA LYS A 156 5.43 -6.24 7.51
C LYS A 156 4.00 -6.02 7.97
N SER A 157 3.37 -6.98 8.65
CA SER A 157 2.01 -6.85 9.19
C SER A 157 1.90 -5.76 10.25
N LYS A 158 2.86 -5.72 11.20
CA LYS A 158 2.93 -4.68 12.25
C LYS A 158 3.11 -3.29 11.63
N LEU A 159 4.10 -3.13 10.75
CA LEU A 159 4.36 -1.89 10.03
C LEU A 159 3.16 -1.45 9.18
N THR A 160 2.42 -2.38 8.59
CA THR A 160 1.21 -2.07 7.83
C THR A 160 0.12 -1.50 8.73
N ARG A 161 -0.19 -2.15 9.86
CA ARG A 161 -1.18 -1.62 10.82
C ARG A 161 -0.75 -0.26 11.35
N LYS A 162 0.53 -0.10 11.69
CA LYS A 162 1.13 1.17 12.08
C LYS A 162 0.94 2.24 11.01
N ALA A 163 1.10 1.92 9.73
CA ALA A 163 0.86 2.85 8.63
C ALA A 163 -0.60 3.29 8.55
N LEU A 164 -1.55 2.37 8.78
CA LEU A 164 -2.98 2.71 8.84
C LEU A 164 -3.29 3.63 10.03
N PHE A 165 -2.62 3.47 11.17
CA PHE A 165 -2.83 4.35 12.32
C PHE A 165 -2.55 5.81 11.94
N TYR A 166 -1.44 6.09 11.25
CA TYR A 166 -1.09 7.45 10.81
C TYR A 166 -2.24 8.10 10.01
N VAL A 167 -2.84 7.33 9.09
CA VAL A 167 -3.98 7.81 8.30
C VAL A 167 -5.20 8.06 9.18
N LEU A 168 -5.57 7.10 10.03
CA LEU A 168 -6.80 7.11 10.84
C LEU A 168 -6.72 8.04 12.06
N THR A 169 -5.52 8.44 12.48
CA THR A 169 -5.31 9.40 13.56
C THR A 169 -5.10 10.82 13.06
N GLY A 170 -5.12 11.05 11.74
CA GLY A 170 -4.98 12.37 11.14
C GLY A 170 -3.56 12.91 11.13
N GLU A 171 -2.55 12.03 11.14
CA GLU A 171 -1.15 12.46 10.97
C GLU A 171 -0.92 13.08 9.59
N THR A 172 0.14 13.88 9.47
CA THR A 172 0.47 14.59 8.23
C THR A 172 0.63 13.62 7.04
N ASP A 173 -0.17 13.84 6.00
CA ASP A 173 -0.09 13.08 4.74
C ASP A 173 1.21 13.41 3.99
N LEU A 174 2.21 12.53 4.11
CA LEU A 174 3.49 12.67 3.43
C LEU A 174 3.40 12.59 1.89
N THR A 175 2.28 12.10 1.34
CA THR A 175 2.12 11.96 -0.11
C THR A 175 1.62 13.24 -0.77
N ASN A 176 1.33 14.29 0.01
CA ASN A 176 0.78 15.56 -0.48
C ASN A 176 -0.50 15.34 -1.32
N SER A 177 -1.42 14.53 -0.81
CA SER A 177 -2.68 14.18 -1.46
C SER A 177 -2.53 13.36 -2.74
N ALA A 178 -1.54 12.48 -2.82
CA ALA A 178 -1.51 11.49 -3.89
C ALA A 178 -2.76 10.60 -3.83
N GLU A 179 -3.21 10.11 -4.98
CA GLU A 179 -4.39 9.26 -5.15
C GLU A 179 -4.09 7.98 -5.93
N PHE A 180 -2.89 7.84 -6.50
CA PHE A 180 -2.47 6.65 -7.23
C PHE A 180 -0.99 6.37 -6.97
N TRP A 181 -0.54 5.18 -7.36
CA TRP A 181 0.87 4.84 -7.46
C TRP A 181 1.10 3.96 -8.69
N ASP A 182 2.32 4.00 -9.21
CA ASP A 182 2.79 3.05 -10.22
C ASP A 182 4.18 2.54 -9.82
N GLY A 183 4.47 1.30 -10.20
CA GLY A 183 5.71 0.62 -9.86
C GLY A 183 6.76 0.75 -10.95
N THR A 184 7.70 -0.19 -10.94
CA THR A 184 8.79 -0.31 -11.92
C THR A 184 8.32 -0.29 -13.38
N ASP A 185 7.10 -0.77 -13.66
CA ASP A 185 6.51 -0.80 -15.00
C ASP A 185 6.37 0.59 -15.62
N PHE A 186 6.13 1.61 -14.81
CA PHE A 186 6.09 2.99 -15.29
C PHE A 186 7.40 3.43 -15.94
N LEU A 187 8.53 3.15 -15.28
CA LEU A 187 9.86 3.43 -15.84
C LEU A 187 10.24 2.48 -16.97
N ALA A 188 9.83 1.22 -16.89
CA ALA A 188 10.20 0.19 -17.85
C ALA A 188 9.48 0.34 -19.19
N TRP A 189 8.23 0.80 -19.19
CA TRP A 189 7.41 0.91 -20.39
C TRP A 189 7.35 2.34 -20.93
N GLY A 190 7.26 3.33 -20.03
CA GLY A 190 7.13 4.74 -20.39
C GLY A 190 6.01 4.96 -21.42
N ASN A 191 6.28 5.72 -22.49
CA ASN A 191 5.42 5.82 -23.67
C ASN A 191 6.07 5.28 -24.95
N SER A 192 7.28 4.71 -24.85
CA SER A 192 8.06 4.27 -26.02
C SER A 192 8.15 2.76 -26.22
N GLU A 193 7.76 1.94 -25.23
CA GLU A 193 7.92 0.48 -25.29
C GLU A 193 6.57 -0.24 -25.44
N THR A 194 6.48 -1.22 -26.35
CA THR A 194 5.34 -2.15 -26.38
C THR A 194 5.37 -3.06 -25.15
N ASN A 195 4.40 -2.91 -24.26
CA ASN A 195 4.29 -3.68 -23.03
C ASN A 195 3.85 -5.13 -23.30
N PRO A 196 3.92 -6.05 -22.31
CA PRO A 196 3.62 -7.49 -22.50
C PRO A 196 2.21 -7.83 -22.98
N TYR A 197 1.30 -6.85 -23.02
CA TYR A 197 -0.08 -6.99 -23.46
C TYR A 197 -0.30 -6.48 -24.89
N ASN A 198 0.78 -6.30 -25.67
CA ASN A 198 0.77 -5.76 -27.03
C ASN A 198 0.13 -4.36 -27.11
N LYS A 199 0.48 -3.51 -26.15
CA LYS A 199 0.08 -2.11 -26.09
C LYS A 199 1.33 -1.24 -25.99
N LEU A 200 1.37 -0.14 -26.75
CA LEU A 200 2.42 0.86 -26.61
C LEU A 200 2.28 1.60 -25.28
N GLY A 201 3.36 1.65 -24.51
CA GLY A 201 3.48 2.43 -23.29
C GLY A 201 2.67 1.94 -22.10
N GLN A 202 2.71 2.76 -21.05
CA GLN A 202 1.99 2.59 -19.80
C GLN A 202 0.67 3.41 -19.83
N ASN A 203 -0.39 2.87 -19.21
CA ASN A 203 -1.76 3.41 -19.34
C ASN A 203 -1.91 4.89 -18.96
N LYS A 204 -1.14 5.41 -18.00
CA LYS A 204 -1.19 6.81 -17.55
C LYS A 204 -0.93 7.79 -18.69
N PHE A 205 -0.10 7.42 -19.67
CA PHE A 205 0.16 8.27 -20.84
C PHE A 205 -1.04 8.38 -21.78
N ASP A 206 -2.04 7.48 -21.69
CA ASP A 206 -3.30 7.57 -22.44
C ASP A 206 -4.47 8.13 -21.62
N GLU A 207 -4.33 8.15 -20.29
CA GLU A 207 -5.42 8.50 -19.36
C GLU A 207 -5.43 9.98 -18.96
N TYR A 208 -4.26 10.64 -18.96
CA TYR A 208 -4.07 11.96 -18.37
C TYR A 208 -3.48 12.94 -19.36
N LYS A 209 -3.81 14.22 -19.23
CA LYS A 209 -3.38 15.30 -20.14
C LYS A 209 -1.86 15.49 -20.17
N PHE A 210 -1.21 15.34 -19.03
CA PHE A 210 0.23 15.44 -18.90
C PHE A 210 0.70 14.55 -17.77
N ILE A 211 1.97 14.17 -17.84
CA ILE A 211 2.72 13.56 -16.76
C ILE A 211 3.82 14.53 -16.37
N GLU A 212 3.96 14.84 -15.09
CA GLU A 212 5.15 15.51 -14.58
C GLU A 212 5.75 14.83 -13.36
N ILE A 213 7.07 14.89 -13.25
CA ILE A 213 7.82 14.36 -12.12
C ILE A 213 8.90 15.36 -11.73
N PRO A 214 8.86 15.91 -10.50
CA PRO A 214 9.97 16.69 -9.97
C PRO A 214 11.27 15.89 -9.98
N LYS A 215 12.39 16.55 -10.27
CA LYS A 215 13.67 15.87 -10.49
C LYS A 215 14.12 14.99 -9.33
N ASP A 216 14.03 15.52 -8.12
CA ASP A 216 14.41 14.82 -6.89
C ASP A 216 13.55 13.55 -6.67
N ILE A 217 12.27 13.62 -6.97
CA ILE A 217 11.35 12.47 -6.91
C ILE A 217 11.72 11.44 -7.97
N TYR A 218 11.96 11.88 -9.21
CA TYR A 218 12.38 10.98 -10.29
C TYR A 218 13.72 10.31 -9.97
N ASP A 219 14.74 11.07 -9.57
CA ASP A 219 16.07 10.55 -9.30
C ASP A 219 16.01 9.52 -8.15
N SER A 220 15.22 9.80 -7.11
CA SER A 220 14.97 8.85 -6.01
C SER A 220 14.23 7.59 -6.48
N PHE A 221 13.22 7.75 -7.35
CA PHE A 221 12.46 6.64 -7.91
C PHE A 221 13.31 5.77 -8.82
N LEU A 222 14.11 6.37 -9.70
CA LEU A 222 15.03 5.68 -10.59
C LEU A 222 16.10 4.93 -9.78
N ALA A 223 16.71 5.56 -8.77
CA ALA A 223 17.72 4.93 -7.93
C ALA A 223 17.22 3.73 -7.13
N ALA A 224 15.94 3.73 -6.74
CA ALA A 224 15.30 2.59 -6.07
C ALA A 224 15.03 1.41 -7.03
N ASN A 225 15.04 1.66 -8.34
CA ASN A 225 14.87 0.66 -9.36
C ASN A 225 16.25 0.18 -9.89
N GLY A 226 16.28 -1.06 -10.41
CA GLY A 226 17.46 -1.57 -11.08
C GLY A 226 17.58 -1.02 -12.50
N SER A 227 18.62 -1.43 -13.24
CA SER A 227 18.82 -1.05 -14.65
C SER A 227 17.93 -1.81 -15.65
N SER A 228 17.21 -2.83 -15.19
CA SER A 228 16.26 -3.58 -16.01
C SER A 228 15.23 -4.33 -15.17
N THR A 229 14.13 -4.72 -15.81
CA THR A 229 13.09 -5.57 -15.22
C THR A 229 12.61 -6.62 -16.22
N ARG A 230 11.90 -7.65 -15.75
CA ARG A 230 11.39 -8.74 -16.58
C ARG A 230 9.92 -9.03 -16.29
N TYR A 231 9.12 -9.10 -17.35
CA TYR A 231 7.71 -9.48 -17.26
C TYR A 231 7.45 -10.82 -17.96
N GLY A 232 6.35 -11.49 -17.62
CA GLY A 232 5.93 -12.71 -18.32
C GLY A 232 5.60 -12.42 -19.78
N ASP A 233 6.17 -13.21 -20.69
CA ASP A 233 5.85 -13.14 -22.12
C ASP A 233 4.82 -14.21 -22.47
N LYS A 234 3.69 -13.80 -23.05
CA LYS A 234 2.65 -14.71 -23.55
C LYS A 234 2.70 -14.87 -25.08
N GLY A 235 3.70 -14.29 -25.75
CA GLY A 235 3.78 -14.25 -27.21
C GLY A 235 2.75 -13.30 -27.83
N ASN A 236 2.40 -12.22 -27.13
CA ASN A 236 1.42 -11.25 -27.62
C ASN A 236 2.01 -10.32 -28.70
N HIS A 237 3.34 -10.19 -28.74
CA HIS A 237 4.11 -9.45 -29.73
C HIS A 237 5.52 -10.06 -29.85
N ASP A 238 6.27 -9.64 -30.88
CA ASP A 238 7.62 -10.12 -31.20
C ASP A 238 8.52 -9.00 -31.74
N ASP A 239 9.78 -9.34 -32.03
CA ASP A 239 10.81 -8.42 -32.54
C ASP A 239 10.44 -7.72 -33.86
N LYS A 240 9.41 -8.19 -34.58
CA LYS A 240 8.96 -7.57 -35.84
C LYS A 240 7.79 -6.63 -35.65
N THR A 241 7.05 -6.82 -34.56
CA THR A 241 5.76 -6.15 -34.31
C THR A 241 5.82 -5.18 -33.14
N HIS A 242 6.89 -5.23 -32.33
CA HIS A 242 7.06 -4.33 -31.21
C HIS A 242 7.62 -2.96 -31.58
N VAL A 243 7.44 -2.03 -30.66
CA VAL A 243 8.09 -0.72 -30.63
C VAL A 243 8.95 -0.67 -29.37
N GLY A 244 10.13 -0.07 -29.48
CA GLY A 244 11.07 0.07 -28.37
C GLY A 244 12.28 -0.85 -28.53
N THR A 245 12.95 -1.13 -27.41
CA THR A 245 14.27 -1.79 -27.36
C THR A 245 14.31 -3.04 -26.49
N HIS A 246 13.17 -3.47 -25.97
CA HIS A 246 13.08 -4.64 -25.09
C HIS A 246 13.49 -5.95 -25.78
N GLU A 247 13.96 -6.88 -24.96
CA GLU A 247 14.48 -8.19 -25.39
C GLU A 247 13.47 -9.30 -25.09
N HIS A 248 13.09 -10.07 -26.12
CA HIS A 248 12.29 -11.29 -25.96
C HIS A 248 13.16 -12.49 -25.59
N ILE A 249 12.85 -13.12 -24.46
CA ILE A 249 13.56 -14.30 -23.95
C ILE A 249 12.67 -15.52 -24.11
N THR A 250 13.17 -16.52 -24.84
CA THR A 250 12.52 -17.81 -25.02
C THR A 250 13.02 -18.85 -24.01
N LYS A 251 12.28 -19.94 -23.87
CA LYS A 251 12.72 -21.14 -23.14
C LYS A 251 12.36 -22.40 -23.93
N LYS A 252 13.14 -23.46 -23.75
CA LYS A 252 12.82 -24.78 -24.29
C LYS A 252 11.65 -25.39 -23.53
N LYS A 253 10.66 -25.90 -24.27
CA LYS A 253 9.53 -26.66 -23.73
C LYS A 253 9.41 -27.99 -24.48
N LYS A 254 9.30 -29.09 -23.73
CA LYS A 254 8.97 -30.39 -24.30
C LYS A 254 7.50 -30.41 -24.72
N GLN A 255 7.27 -30.67 -25.99
CA GLN A 255 5.95 -30.82 -26.57
C GLN A 255 5.81 -32.23 -27.13
N VAL A 256 4.65 -32.85 -26.90
CA VAL A 256 4.33 -34.16 -27.46
C VAL A 256 4.23 -34.03 -28.98
N ILE A 257 4.95 -34.87 -29.71
CA ILE A 257 4.84 -34.94 -31.16
C ILE A 257 3.51 -35.61 -31.49
N LYS A 258 2.68 -34.93 -32.28
CA LYS A 258 1.37 -35.44 -32.72
C LYS A 258 1.41 -35.85 -34.18
N GLY A 259 0.77 -36.99 -34.49
CA GLY A 259 0.53 -37.42 -35.86
C GLY A 259 -0.49 -36.55 -36.57
N LYS A 260 -0.70 -36.79 -37.86
CA LYS A 260 -1.72 -36.07 -38.67
C LYS A 260 -3.15 -36.23 -38.13
N ASP A 261 -3.40 -37.29 -37.36
CA ASP A 261 -4.67 -37.58 -36.68
C ASP A 261 -4.81 -36.88 -35.31
N GLY A 262 -3.81 -36.07 -34.91
CA GLY A 262 -3.78 -35.37 -33.63
C GLY A 262 -3.40 -36.24 -32.43
N LYS A 263 -3.12 -37.54 -32.63
CA LYS A 263 -2.72 -38.45 -31.54
C LYS A 263 -1.22 -38.40 -31.29
N PRO A 264 -0.76 -38.64 -30.05
CA PRO A 264 0.67 -38.75 -29.74
C PRO A 264 1.34 -39.82 -30.60
N ILE A 265 2.46 -39.48 -31.24
CA ILE A 265 3.32 -40.47 -31.88
C ILE A 265 4.05 -41.22 -30.76
N LEU A 266 3.88 -42.54 -30.72
CA LEU A 266 4.51 -43.40 -29.72
C LEU A 266 5.88 -43.89 -30.19
N GLY A 267 6.84 -43.96 -29.28
CA GLY A 267 8.14 -44.58 -29.50
C GLY A 267 8.05 -46.11 -29.49
N LYS A 268 9.19 -46.76 -29.74
CA LYS A 268 9.29 -48.23 -29.73
C LYS A 268 8.94 -48.86 -28.37
N ASP A 269 8.98 -48.07 -27.30
CA ASP A 269 8.62 -48.42 -25.93
C ASP A 269 7.13 -48.19 -25.59
N GLY A 270 6.33 -47.77 -26.57
CA GLY A 270 4.90 -47.48 -26.39
C GLY A 270 4.60 -46.15 -25.70
N LYS A 271 5.61 -45.31 -25.43
CA LYS A 271 5.42 -43.99 -24.78
C LYS A 271 5.37 -42.85 -25.78
N PRO A 272 4.69 -41.72 -25.48
CA PRO A 272 4.71 -40.54 -26.34
C PRO A 272 6.15 -40.05 -26.62
N THR A 273 6.39 -39.68 -27.87
CA THR A 273 7.60 -38.98 -28.28
C THR A 273 7.45 -37.48 -28.07
N TYR A 274 8.58 -36.80 -27.85
CA TYR A 274 8.63 -35.37 -27.55
C TYR A 274 9.65 -34.68 -28.45
N GLU A 275 9.35 -33.42 -28.78
CA GLU A 275 10.28 -32.47 -29.38
C GLU A 275 10.50 -31.30 -28.41
N GLU A 276 11.63 -30.62 -28.55
CA GLU A 276 11.91 -29.39 -27.82
C GLU A 276 11.68 -28.19 -28.73
N ILE A 277 10.70 -27.37 -28.37
CA ILE A 277 10.40 -26.12 -29.07
C ILE A 277 10.78 -24.92 -28.21
N ASP A 278 11.17 -23.83 -28.86
CA ASP A 278 11.31 -22.54 -28.19
C ASP A 278 9.93 -21.91 -28.02
N VAL A 279 9.59 -21.54 -26.78
CA VAL A 279 8.37 -20.80 -26.46
C VAL A 279 8.71 -19.50 -25.75
N PRO A 280 7.89 -18.44 -25.92
CA PRO A 280 8.02 -17.21 -25.14
C PRO A 280 8.07 -17.49 -23.64
N SER A 281 8.90 -16.74 -22.92
CA SER A 281 9.07 -16.88 -21.47
C SER A 281 8.99 -15.54 -20.76
N LYS A 282 9.86 -14.60 -21.13
CA LYS A 282 9.98 -13.29 -20.48
C LYS A 282 10.31 -12.22 -21.50
N ILE A 283 9.88 -10.99 -21.21
CA ILE A 283 10.35 -9.79 -21.89
C ILE A 283 11.17 -8.99 -20.91
N LYS A 284 12.39 -8.59 -21.30
CA LYS A 284 13.28 -7.77 -20.49
C LYS A 284 13.30 -6.34 -21.03
N TYR A 285 13.01 -5.39 -20.14
CA TYR A 285 13.02 -3.96 -20.43
C TYR A 285 14.20 -3.30 -19.73
N SER A 286 14.85 -2.35 -20.40
CA SER A 286 15.79 -1.42 -19.78
C SER A 286 15.02 -0.44 -18.89
N ILE A 287 15.70 0.08 -17.87
CA ILE A 287 15.16 1.13 -17.00
C ILE A 287 16.18 2.28 -16.98
N PRO A 288 15.74 3.51 -17.28
CA PRO A 288 14.39 3.87 -17.71
C PRO A 288 14.15 3.58 -19.21
N ALA A 289 12.90 3.67 -19.66
CA ALA A 289 12.53 3.73 -21.08
C ALA A 289 13.05 5.03 -21.73
N ALA A 290 13.14 5.03 -23.06
CA ALA A 290 13.77 6.11 -23.83
C ALA A 290 13.12 7.48 -23.63
N ASP A 291 11.82 7.54 -23.31
CA ASP A 291 11.14 8.81 -23.01
C ASP A 291 11.83 9.57 -21.88
N PHE A 292 12.23 8.86 -20.82
CA PHE A 292 12.83 9.50 -19.65
C PHE A 292 14.28 9.91 -19.87
N GLU A 293 14.91 9.50 -20.97
CA GLU A 293 16.25 9.97 -21.37
C GLU A 293 16.18 11.14 -22.36
N ASN A 294 14.99 11.40 -22.93
CA ASN A 294 14.79 12.47 -23.88
C ASN A 294 14.85 13.84 -23.19
N LYS A 295 15.90 14.60 -23.49
CA LYS A 295 16.16 15.94 -22.92
C LYS A 295 15.04 16.94 -23.19
N ASP A 296 14.27 16.76 -24.26
CA ASP A 296 13.14 17.64 -24.59
C ASP A 296 11.99 17.51 -23.58
N TYR A 297 11.91 16.40 -22.85
CA TYR A 297 10.96 16.21 -21.76
C TYR A 297 11.51 16.65 -20.40
N TRP A 298 12.76 17.10 -20.32
CA TRP A 298 13.39 17.61 -19.10
C TRP A 298 13.48 19.13 -19.07
N VAL A 299 12.36 19.79 -19.39
CA VAL A 299 12.26 21.25 -19.39
C VAL A 299 12.28 21.77 -17.95
N SER A 300 13.00 22.86 -17.67
CA SER A 300 13.10 23.50 -16.35
C SER A 300 13.65 22.59 -15.22
N GLY A 301 14.32 21.51 -15.61
CA GLY A 301 14.92 20.56 -14.67
C GLY A 301 13.97 19.44 -14.22
N ASN A 302 12.67 19.49 -14.53
CA ASN A 302 11.69 18.46 -14.16
C ASN A 302 11.27 17.65 -15.39
N PHE A 303 10.86 16.40 -15.19
CA PHE A 303 10.25 15.62 -16.27
C PHE A 303 8.85 16.16 -16.56
N TYR A 304 8.54 16.35 -17.84
CA TYR A 304 7.24 16.76 -18.34
C TYR A 304 6.96 16.15 -19.71
N TYR A 305 5.82 15.48 -19.79
CA TYR A 305 5.31 14.91 -21.03
C TYR A 305 3.86 15.37 -21.24
N ASP A 306 3.60 16.09 -22.32
CA ASP A 306 2.24 16.37 -22.80
C ASP A 306 1.77 15.17 -23.62
N THR A 307 0.70 14.53 -23.17
CA THR A 307 0.22 13.28 -23.80
C THR A 307 -0.64 13.53 -25.03
N GLY A 308 -1.12 14.76 -25.23
CA GLY A 308 -2.13 15.08 -26.24
C GLY A 308 -3.53 14.53 -25.93
N VAL A 309 -3.73 13.86 -24.78
CA VAL A 309 -5.03 13.33 -24.36
C VAL A 309 -5.97 14.48 -24.03
N LYS A 310 -7.17 14.48 -24.62
CA LYS A 310 -8.19 15.53 -24.48
C LYS A 310 -8.99 15.43 -23.17
N VAL A 311 -8.28 15.47 -22.04
CA VAL A 311 -8.86 15.52 -20.69
C VAL A 311 -8.35 16.75 -19.93
N THR A 312 -9.01 17.11 -18.84
CA THR A 312 -8.68 18.33 -18.09
C THR A 312 -7.45 18.16 -17.20
N ASN A 313 -7.26 16.98 -16.62
CA ASN A 313 -6.29 16.76 -15.55
C ASN A 313 -5.06 15.99 -16.05
N GLY A 314 -3.90 16.36 -15.54
CA GLY A 314 -2.66 15.59 -15.59
C GLY A 314 -2.36 14.87 -14.27
N LEU A 315 -1.21 14.19 -14.23
CA LEU A 315 -0.62 13.60 -13.04
C LEU A 315 0.68 14.31 -12.68
N SER A 316 0.85 14.58 -11.39
CA SER A 316 2.08 15.12 -10.84
C SER A 316 2.62 14.17 -9.78
N GLY A 317 3.87 13.73 -9.94
CA GLY A 317 4.57 12.93 -8.95
C GLY A 317 4.84 13.76 -7.69
N THR A 318 4.44 13.27 -6.52
CA THR A 318 4.57 14.01 -5.26
C THR A 318 5.53 13.38 -4.26
N ILE A 319 5.78 12.09 -4.39
CA ILE A 319 6.76 11.35 -3.59
C ILE A 319 7.11 10.03 -4.27
N SER A 320 8.29 9.49 -3.96
CA SER A 320 8.65 8.09 -4.22
C SER A 320 8.97 7.36 -2.90
N ALA A 321 8.60 6.08 -2.85
CA ALA A 321 8.84 5.18 -1.73
C ALA A 321 8.84 3.73 -2.24
N GLY A 322 9.67 2.86 -1.65
CA GLY A 322 9.97 1.56 -2.24
C GLY A 322 10.38 1.69 -3.71
N LYS A 323 9.77 0.86 -4.58
CA LYS A 323 9.94 0.93 -6.04
C LYS A 323 8.74 1.58 -6.72
N SER A 324 8.13 2.54 -6.04
CA SER A 324 6.88 3.16 -6.45
C SER A 324 6.98 4.69 -6.48
N ILE A 325 6.29 5.29 -7.43
CA ILE A 325 6.01 6.73 -7.48
C ILE A 325 4.53 6.95 -7.19
N PHE A 326 4.21 8.03 -6.46
CA PHE A 326 2.86 8.35 -6.04
C PHE A 326 2.38 9.63 -6.73
N TRP A 327 1.14 9.58 -7.23
CA TRP A 327 0.60 10.58 -8.15
C TRP A 327 -0.56 11.36 -7.57
N LYS A 328 -0.53 12.68 -7.74
CA LYS A 328 -1.66 13.57 -7.51
C LYS A 328 -2.32 13.95 -8.83
N ILE A 329 -3.65 13.91 -8.87
CA ILE A 329 -4.42 14.44 -9.99
C ILE A 329 -4.39 15.96 -9.94
N THR A 330 -3.99 16.62 -11.03
CA THR A 330 -3.79 18.07 -11.05
C THR A 330 -4.30 18.67 -12.35
N LYS A 331 -4.95 19.85 -12.29
CA LYS A 331 -5.38 20.59 -13.50
C LYS A 331 -4.20 21.27 -14.19
N THR A 332 -3.23 21.69 -13.40
CA THR A 332 -2.02 22.38 -13.82
C THR A 332 -0.83 21.74 -13.12
N ARG A 333 0.32 21.80 -13.78
CA ARG A 333 1.62 21.42 -13.23
C ARG A 333 1.84 22.02 -11.83
N LEU A 334 2.23 21.20 -10.86
CA LEU A 334 2.74 21.63 -9.56
C LEU A 334 4.09 22.33 -9.69
N THR A 335 4.87 21.96 -10.70
CA THR A 335 6.20 22.55 -10.97
C THR A 335 6.16 23.83 -11.80
N ALA A 336 4.98 24.26 -12.27
CA ALA A 336 4.86 25.53 -12.96
C ALA A 336 5.20 26.67 -11.99
N GLU A 337 6.10 27.57 -12.41
CA GLU A 337 6.34 28.81 -11.68
C GLU A 337 5.00 29.51 -11.46
N LYS A 338 4.70 29.85 -10.21
CA LYS A 338 3.56 30.71 -9.89
C LYS A 338 3.80 32.04 -10.60
N LYS A 339 3.04 32.29 -11.66
CA LYS A 339 2.97 33.62 -12.29
C LYS A 339 2.36 34.63 -11.34
#